data_AF-A0A947FRN1-F1
#
_entry.id   AF-A0A947FRN1-F1
#
_cell.length_a   1.000
_cell.length_b   1.000
_cell.length_c   1.000
_cell.angle_alpha   90.00
_cell.angle_beta   90.00
_cell.angle_gamma   90.00
#
_symmetry.space_group_name_H-M   'P 1'
#
loop_
_entity.id
_entity.type
_entity.pdbx_description
1 polymer ?
#
loop_
_entity_poly.entity_id
_entity_poly.type
_entity_poly.pdbx_seq_one_letter_code
_entity_poly.pdbx_strand_id
1 'polypeptide(L)' 'MDIADIAPGVRAAATEYGLDFISFGWESFDLVIPKQIWFRRLFQELIIRMKSHTSQKLAETLSGYDLSRTGELVWGDD' A
#
# COMPACT_ATOMS: atom_id res chain seq x y z
N MET A 1 -5.18 -7.23 35.61
CA MET A 1 -5.07 -6.51 34.32
C MET A 1 -4.72 -7.59 33.32
N ASP A 2 -5.68 -8.01 32.50
CA ASP A 2 -5.42 -8.98 31.45
C ASP A 2 -4.59 -8.27 30.38
N ILE A 3 -3.30 -8.59 30.33
CA ILE A 3 -2.38 -8.11 29.30
C ILE A 3 -2.68 -8.93 28.05
N ALA A 4 -2.96 -8.26 26.93
CA ALA A 4 -3.14 -8.94 25.66
C ALA A 4 -1.77 -9.36 25.10
N ASP A 5 -1.58 -10.65 24.84
CA ASP A 5 -0.33 -11.19 24.26
C ASP A 5 -0.22 -10.93 22.75
N ILE A 6 -1.36 -10.80 22.06
CA ILE A 6 -1.46 -10.58 20.61
C ILE A 6 -2.58 -9.60 20.28
N ALA A 7 -2.45 -8.89 19.17
CA ALA A 7 -3.48 -8.01 18.62
C ALA A 7 -3.45 -8.02 17.08
N PRO A 8 -4.60 -7.77 16.41
CA PRO A 8 -4.61 -7.55 14.97
C PRO A 8 -3.90 -6.23 14.63
N GLY A 9 -3.15 -6.20 13.53
CA GLY A 9 -2.43 -5.02 13.09
C GLY A 9 -1.74 -5.21 11.74
N VAL A 10 -1.16 -4.13 11.22
CA VAL A 10 -0.41 -4.13 9.96
C VAL A 10 1.05 -4.51 10.20
N ARG A 11 1.67 -5.19 9.22
CA ARG A 11 3.08 -5.61 9.30
C ARG A 11 4.02 -4.43 9.52
N ALA A 12 3.76 -3.29 8.88
CA ALA A 12 4.59 -2.08 9.00
C ALA A 12 4.73 -1.63 10.47
N ALA A 13 3.62 -1.56 11.20
CA ALA A 13 3.63 -1.20 12.61
C ALA A 13 4.36 -2.25 13.46
N ALA A 14 4.09 -3.54 13.24
CA ALA A 14 4.81 -4.60 13.97
C ALA A 14 6.33 -4.50 13.76
N THR A 15 6.78 -4.28 12.51
CA THR A 15 8.20 -4.10 12.19
C THR A 15 8.79 -2.84 12.83
N GLU A 16 8.08 -1.71 12.80
CA GLU A 16 8.54 -0.46 13.41
C GLU A 16 8.80 -0.60 14.92
N TYR A 17 7.96 -1.38 15.63
CA TYR A 17 8.10 -1.64 17.06
C TYR A 17 8.90 -2.90 17.40
N GLY A 18 9.48 -3.59 16.41
CA GLY A 18 10.27 -4.81 16.63
C GLY A 18 9.46 -5.99 17.16
N LEU A 19 8.16 -6.04 16.87
CA LEU A 19 7.26 -7.13 17.25
C LEU A 19 7.28 -8.25 16.20
N ASP A 20 7.07 -9.48 16.66
CA ASP A 20 6.80 -10.61 15.76
C ASP A 20 5.47 -10.40 15.02
N PHE A 21 5.40 -10.92 13.78
CA PHE A 21 4.23 -10.77 12.92
C PHE A 21 3.82 -12.08 12.27
N ILE A 22 2.56 -12.47 12.47
CA ILE A 22 1.92 -13.62 11.82
C ILE A 22 0.98 -13.10 10.73
N SER A 23 1.23 -13.49 9.48
CA SER A 23 0.48 -12.99 8.33
C SER A 23 -0.86 -13.71 8.17
N PHE A 24 -1.96 -12.95 8.19
CA PHE A 24 -3.28 -13.45 7.78
C PHE A 24 -3.54 -13.28 6.28
N GLY A 25 -2.96 -12.26 5.66
CA GLY A 25 -3.14 -11.95 4.25
C GLY A 25 -2.77 -10.51 3.91
N TRP A 26 -3.15 -10.07 2.71
CA TRP A 26 -3.01 -8.70 2.25
C TRP A 26 -4.36 -7.97 2.33
N GLU A 27 -4.31 -6.71 2.76
CA GLU A 27 -5.41 -5.77 2.62
C GLU A 27 -5.09 -4.83 1.44
N SER A 28 -6.03 -4.70 0.51
CA SER A 28 -5.89 -3.81 -0.65
C SER A 28 -6.53 -2.45 -0.37
N PHE A 29 -5.85 -1.37 -0.75
CA PHE A 29 -6.33 0.00 -0.63
C PHE A 29 -6.59 0.59 -2.01
N ASP A 30 -7.84 0.54 -2.46
CA ASP A 30 -8.27 1.10 -3.73
C ASP A 30 -8.70 2.57 -3.57
N LEU A 31 -8.33 3.42 -4.53
CA LEU A 31 -8.68 4.84 -4.52
C LEU A 31 -9.76 5.16 -5.56
N VAL A 32 -10.86 5.75 -5.11
CA VAL A 32 -11.88 6.30 -6.01
C VAL A 32 -11.45 7.68 -6.47
N ILE A 33 -11.20 7.83 -7.77
CA ILE A 33 -10.73 9.08 -8.38
C ILE A 33 -11.72 9.49 -9.47
N PRO A 34 -12.16 10.77 -9.52
CA PRO A 34 -12.95 11.27 -10.64
C PRO A 34 -12.25 11.05 -11.99
N LYS A 35 -13.00 10.60 -13.00
CA LYS A 35 -12.46 10.27 -14.35
C LYS A 35 -11.62 11.43 -14.94
N GLN A 36 -12.03 12.68 -14.73
CA GLN A 36 -11.26 13.83 -15.23
C GLN A 36 -9.92 14.04 -14.51
N ILE A 37 -9.77 13.56 -13.26
CA ILE A 37 -8.51 13.61 -12.51
C ILE A 37 -7.57 12.49 -12.94
N TRP A 38 -8.11 11.29 -13.23
CA TRP A 38 -7.32 10.16 -13.72
C TRP A 38 -6.43 10.55 -14.91
N PHE A 39 -6.99 11.25 -15.90
CA PHE A 39 -6.26 11.67 -17.11
C PHE A 39 -5.36 12.91 -16.91
N ARG A 40 -5.29 13.51 -15.72
CA ARG A 40 -4.40 14.66 -15.49
C ARG A 40 -2.96 14.18 -15.49
N ARG A 41 -2.10 14.90 -16.21
CA ARG A 41 -0.65 14.66 -16.26
C ARG A 41 -0.04 14.47 -14.87
N LEU A 42 -0.38 15.35 -13.91
CA LEU A 42 0.17 15.27 -12.56
C LEU A 42 -0.18 13.94 -11.85
N PHE A 43 -1.38 13.40 -12.08
CA PHE A 43 -1.80 12.14 -11.48
C PHE A 43 -1.10 10.95 -12.15
N GLN A 44 -0.94 10.99 -13.47
CA GLN A 44 -0.17 9.98 -14.21
C GLN A 44 1.30 9.97 -13.78
N GLU A 45 1.92 11.13 -13.57
CA GLU A 45 3.29 11.25 -13.03
C GLU A 45 3.41 10.65 -11.61
N LEU A 46 2.38 10.81 -10.76
CA LEU A 46 2.33 10.17 -9.45
C LEU A 46 2.34 8.64 -9.58
N ILE A 47 1.49 8.07 -10.45
CA ILE A 47 1.46 6.62 -10.71
C ILE A 47 2.83 6.13 -11.20
N ILE A 48 3.43 6.83 -12.17
CA ILE A 48 4.78 6.50 -12.69
C ILE A 48 5.81 6.54 -11.57
N ARG A 49 5.77 7.57 -10.70
CA ARG A 49 6.69 7.69 -9.57
C ARG A 49 6.52 6.53 -8.60
N MET A 50 5.30 6.17 -8.24
CA MET A 50 5.01 5.04 -7.34
C MET A 50 5.48 3.70 -7.94
N LYS A 51 5.40 3.52 -9.26
CA LYS A 51 5.94 2.35 -9.98
C LYS A 51 7.46 2.35 -10.11
N SER A 52 8.14 3.46 -9.82
CA SER A 52 9.58 3.57 -9.98
C SER A 52 10.32 2.61 -9.04
N HIS A 53 11.47 2.11 -9.49
CA HIS A 53 12.32 1.24 -8.69
C HIS A 53 12.72 1.87 -7.34
N THR A 54 12.90 3.20 -7.29
CA THR A 54 13.16 3.92 -6.03
C THR A 54 11.98 3.81 -5.05
N SER A 55 10.75 3.96 -5.53
CA SER A 55 9.55 3.81 -4.70
C SER A 55 9.31 2.36 -4.28
N GLN A 56 9.55 1.39 -5.16
CA GLN A 56 9.44 -0.03 -4.82
C GLN A 56 10.44 -0.41 -3.71
N LYS A 57 11.70 0.01 -3.84
CA LYS A 57 12.71 -0.20 -2.79
C LYS A 57 12.32 0.45 -1.47
N LEU A 58 11.75 1.66 -1.51
CA LEU A 58 11.28 2.32 -0.30
C LEU A 58 10.15 1.51 0.37
N ALA A 59 9.18 1.00 -0.40
CA ALA A 59 8.11 0.16 0.11
C ALA A 59 8.64 -1.12 0.78
N GLU A 60 9.64 -1.78 0.18
CA GLU A 60 10.32 -2.94 0.77
C GLU A 60 10.94 -2.61 2.13
N THR A 61 11.61 -1.44 2.26
CA THR A 61 12.23 -1.03 3.54
C THR A 61 11.23 -0.75 4.64
N LEU A 62 10.01 -0.31 4.29
CA LEU A 62 8.95 -0.02 5.25
C LEU A 62 8.23 -1.28 5.73
N SER A 63 8.48 -2.44 5.11
CA SER A 63 7.94 -3.76 5.45
C SER A 63 6.40 -3.82 5.50
N GLY A 64 5.78 -4.55 4.58
CA GLY A 64 4.32 -4.72 4.55
C GLY A 64 3.59 -3.75 3.63
N TYR A 65 4.32 -3.08 2.75
CA TYR A 65 3.76 -2.36 1.60
C TYR A 65 4.10 -3.10 0.32
N ASP A 66 3.12 -3.28 -0.55
CA ASP A 66 3.28 -3.79 -1.90
C ASP A 66 2.68 -2.78 -2.89
N LEU A 67 3.51 -2.23 -3.76
CA LEU A 67 3.12 -1.25 -4.77
C LEU A 67 2.98 -1.86 -6.18
N SER A 68 3.09 -3.18 -6.33
CA SER A 68 3.08 -3.88 -7.63
C SER A 68 1.82 -3.63 -8.44
N ARG A 69 0.68 -3.44 -7.77
CA ARG A 69 -0.63 -3.18 -8.38
C ARG A 69 -0.98 -1.70 -8.54
N THR A 70 -0.05 -0.79 -8.27
CA THR A 70 -0.33 0.65 -8.34
C THR A 70 -0.89 1.04 -9.71
N GLY A 71 -1.97 1.81 -9.74
CA GLY A 71 -2.55 2.31 -10.99
C GLY A 71 -3.22 1.24 -11.86
N GLU A 72 -3.51 0.07 -11.31
CA GLU A 72 -4.47 -0.87 -11.89
C GLU A 72 -5.87 -0.25 -11.84
N LEU A 73 -6.58 -0.23 -12.98
CA LEU A 73 -7.98 0.21 -13.01
C LEU A 73 -8.86 -0.97 -12.61
N VAL A 74 -9.47 -0.90 -11.42
CA VAL A 74 -10.36 -1.97 -10.93
C VAL A 74 -11.77 -1.79 -11.48
N TRP A 75 -12.18 -0.55 -11.78
CA TRP A 75 -13.51 -0.21 -12.30
C TRP A 75 -13.50 1.13 -13.06
N GLY A 76 -14.28 1.25 -14.14
CA GLY A 76 -14.49 2.50 -14.87
C GLY A 76 -13.78 2.62 -16.24
N ASP A 77 -13.46 1.50 -16.89
CA ASP A 77 -12.89 1.45 -18.25
C ASP A 77 -13.95 1.56 -19.37
N ASP A 78 -15.22 1.71 -18.99
CA ASP A 78 -16.37 1.89 -19.88
C ASP A 78 -16.46 3.32 -20.47
#